data_AF-A0AAU8FG59-F1
#
_entry.id   AF-A0AAU8FG59-F1
#
_cell.length_a   1.000
_cell.length_b   1.000
_cell.length_c   1.000
_cell.angle_alpha   90.00
_cell.angle_beta   90.00
_cell.angle_gamma   90.00
#
_symmetry.space_group_name_H-M   'P 1'
#
loop_
_entity.id
_entity.type
_entity.pdbx_description
1 polymer ?
#
loop_
_entity_poly.entity_id
_entity_poly.type
_entity_poly.pdbx_seq_one_letter_code
_entity_poly.pdbx_strand_id
1 'polypeptide(L)'
;MGIARYKALRSVSLSLSRDRYRTSLLHFFNDHEPSPEAGLMATEMERRLNACIDSLPERMREVFLLSRREHLSYAEIAERLDISDKTVKKQIHNALKHLRSALDEQHMWVTVLLSTVAVH
;
A
#
# COMPACT_ATOMS: atom_id res chain seq x y z
N MET A 1 24.20 -14.76 -7.59
CA MET A 1 24.32 -15.24 -6.20
C MET A 1 23.39 -14.40 -5.32
N GLY A 2 22.25 -14.98 -4.91
CA GLY A 2 21.73 -14.82 -3.55
C GLY A 2 20.79 -13.67 -3.16
N ILE A 3 19.56 -13.60 -3.71
CA ILE A 3 18.28 -13.40 -2.96
C ILE A 3 17.13 -14.08 -3.73
N ALA A 4 17.24 -15.39 -3.95
CA ALA A 4 16.11 -16.23 -4.36
C ALA A 4 15.63 -17.00 -3.13
N ARG A 5 14.33 -16.88 -2.76
CA ARG A 5 13.42 -18.00 -2.39
C ARG A 5 12.23 -17.66 -1.45
N TYR A 6 12.19 -16.55 -0.69
CA TYR A 6 11.27 -16.53 0.47
C TYR A 6 9.84 -15.96 0.34
N LYS A 7 9.35 -15.43 -0.79
CA LYS A 7 7.90 -15.10 -0.92
C LYS A 7 7.17 -15.67 -2.14
N ALA A 8 7.89 -16.31 -3.06
CA ALA A 8 7.31 -16.95 -4.23
C ALA A 8 6.72 -18.36 -3.95
N LEU A 9 6.87 -18.91 -2.73
CA LEU A 9 6.59 -20.33 -2.45
C LEU A 9 5.54 -20.64 -1.37
N ARG A 10 4.80 -19.67 -0.79
CA ARG A 10 3.81 -19.97 0.28
C ARG A 10 2.32 -19.86 -0.07
N SER A 11 1.91 -19.53 -1.30
CA SER A 11 0.46 -19.52 -1.65
C SER A 11 0.08 -20.12 -2.99
N VAL A 12 1.07 -20.51 -3.82
CA VAL A 12 0.80 -21.26 -5.06
C VAL A 12 0.65 -22.78 -4.79
N SER A 13 0.67 -23.18 -3.51
CA SER A 13 0.34 -24.53 -3.02
C SER A 13 -1.17 -24.78 -2.86
N LEU A 14 -2.00 -24.05 -3.60
CA LEU A 14 -3.36 -24.49 -3.95
C LEU A 14 -3.28 -24.93 -5.42
N SER A 15 -2.68 -26.09 -5.58
CA SER A 15 -2.30 -26.72 -6.84
C SER A 15 -3.51 -27.34 -7.54
N LEU A 16 -3.59 -27.11 -8.85
CA LEU A 16 -4.10 -28.05 -9.86
C LEU A 16 -5.62 -28.23 -10.00
N SER A 17 -6.35 -27.11 -10.00
CA SER A 17 -7.61 -26.95 -10.76
C SER A 17 -7.76 -25.55 -11.39
N ARG A 18 -6.65 -24.80 -11.48
CA ARG A 18 -6.65 -23.32 -11.40
C ARG A 18 -6.40 -22.56 -12.70
N ASP A 19 -5.81 -23.16 -13.74
CA ASP A 19 -5.47 -22.39 -14.96
C ASP A 19 -6.70 -21.87 -15.70
N ARG A 20 -7.78 -22.66 -15.81
CA ARG A 20 -9.04 -22.16 -16.37
C ARG A 20 -9.60 -21.00 -15.55
N TYR A 21 -9.60 -21.10 -14.22
CA TYR A 21 -10.10 -20.02 -13.36
C TYR A 21 -9.22 -18.76 -13.42
N ARG A 22 -7.89 -18.92 -13.50
CA ARG A 22 -6.94 -17.81 -13.64
C ARG A 22 -7.10 -17.10 -14.99
N THR A 23 -7.22 -17.87 -16.08
CA THR A 23 -7.44 -17.32 -17.42
C THR A 23 -8.81 -16.67 -17.53
N SER A 24 -9.87 -17.28 -16.97
CA SER A 24 -11.20 -16.68 -16.92
C SER A 24 -11.25 -15.41 -16.07
N LEU A 25 -10.54 -15.35 -14.94
CA LEU A 25 -10.43 -14.13 -14.14
C LEU A 25 -9.67 -13.02 -14.87
N LEU A 26 -8.56 -13.35 -15.53
CA LEU A 26 -7.80 -12.37 -16.32
C LEU A 26 -8.63 -11.84 -17.49
N HIS A 27 -9.37 -12.69 -18.20
CA HIS A 27 -10.32 -12.26 -19.23
C HIS A 27 -11.41 -11.35 -18.65
N PHE A 28 -12.00 -11.71 -17.52
CA PHE A 28 -13.00 -10.87 -16.85
C PHE A 28 -12.48 -9.47 -16.51
N PHE A 29 -11.24 -9.34 -16.01
CA PHE A 29 -10.64 -8.03 -15.74
C PHE A 29 -10.18 -7.29 -17.00
N ASN A 30 -9.78 -8.00 -18.05
CA ASN A 30 -9.25 -7.41 -19.29
C ASN A 30 -10.34 -7.00 -20.29
N ASP A 31 -11.49 -7.69 -20.28
CA ASP A 31 -12.66 -7.37 -21.11
C ASP A 31 -13.45 -6.17 -20.56
N HIS A 32 -13.17 -5.76 -19.31
CA HIS A 32 -13.68 -4.52 -18.70
C HIS A 32 -12.56 -3.49 -18.63
N GLU A 33 -12.21 -2.89 -19.75
CA GLU A 33 -11.43 -1.65 -19.69
C GLU A 33 -12.16 -0.67 -18.77
N PRO A 34 -11.48 -0.10 -17.76
CA PRO A 34 -12.10 0.89 -16.89
C PRO A 34 -12.61 2.01 -17.78
N SER A 35 -13.88 2.42 -17.59
CA SER A 35 -14.44 3.50 -18.38
C SER A 35 -13.55 4.74 -18.27
N PRO A 36 -13.56 5.63 -19.28
CA PRO A 36 -12.83 6.89 -19.19
C PRO A 36 -13.14 7.66 -17.89
N GLU A 37 -14.39 7.59 -17.38
CA GLU A 37 -14.74 8.20 -16.09
C GLU A 37 -14.07 7.49 -14.91
N ALA A 38 -14.00 6.16 -14.91
CA ALA A 38 -13.31 5.39 -13.88
C ALA A 38 -11.80 5.68 -13.86
N GLY A 39 -11.18 5.83 -15.05
CA GLY A 39 -9.78 6.24 -15.17
C GLY A 39 -9.54 7.64 -14.59
N LEU A 40 -10.39 8.61 -14.94
CA LEU A 40 -10.32 9.97 -14.39
C LEU A 40 -10.52 10.00 -12.87
N MET A 41 -11.47 9.23 -12.35
CA MET A 41 -11.68 9.09 -10.90
C MET A 41 -10.44 8.51 -10.20
N ALA A 42 -9.79 7.50 -10.77
CA ALA A 42 -8.58 6.93 -10.22
C ALA A 42 -7.42 7.94 -10.18
N THR A 43 -7.21 8.70 -11.26
CA THR A 43 -6.19 9.75 -11.31
C THR A 43 -6.46 10.87 -10.30
N GLU A 44 -7.71 11.32 -10.18
CA GLU A 44 -8.10 12.33 -9.19
C GLU A 44 -7.89 11.81 -7.76
N MET A 45 -8.18 10.54 -7.52
CA MET A 45 -7.94 9.90 -6.24
C MET A 45 -6.45 9.84 -5.88
N GLU A 46 -5.62 9.43 -6.84
CA GLU A 46 -4.17 9.40 -6.69
C GLU A 46 -3.62 10.80 -6.40
N ARG A 47 -4.11 11.82 -7.12
CA ARG A 47 -3.73 13.22 -6.89
C ARG A 47 -4.05 13.67 -5.47
N ARG A 48 -5.25 13.36 -4.96
CA ARG A 48 -5.66 13.68 -3.59
C ARG A 48 -4.79 12.96 -2.56
N LEU A 49 -4.51 11.68 -2.77
CA LEU A 49 -3.63 10.91 -1.89
C LEU A 49 -2.24 11.53 -1.82
N ASN A 50 -1.65 11.87 -2.97
CA ASN A 50 -0.33 12.50 -3.03
C ASN A 50 -0.32 13.85 -2.31
N ALA A 51 -1.31 14.70 -2.54
CA ALA A 51 -1.45 15.97 -1.82
C ALA A 51 -1.58 15.78 -0.30
N CYS A 52 -2.30 14.75 0.15
CA CYS A 52 -2.40 14.42 1.57
C CYS A 52 -1.05 13.95 2.14
N ILE A 53 -0.30 13.14 1.40
CA ILE A 53 1.04 12.70 1.81
C ILE A 53 1.99 13.91 1.90
N ASP A 54 1.91 14.84 0.95
CA ASP A 54 2.75 16.04 0.94
C ASP A 54 2.44 16.99 2.10
N SER A 55 1.18 17.01 2.57
CA SER A 55 0.76 17.78 3.76
C SER A 55 1.30 17.24 5.08
N LEU A 56 1.85 16.02 5.12
CA LEU A 56 2.42 15.45 6.32
C LEU A 56 3.68 16.25 6.76
N PRO A 57 3.90 16.43 8.07
CA PRO A 57 5.17 16.96 8.57
C PRO A 57 6.35 16.14 8.04
N GLU A 58 7.46 16.81 7.72
CA GLU A 58 8.59 16.23 6.98
C GLU A 58 9.08 14.88 7.54
N ARG A 59 9.35 14.79 8.84
CA ARG A 59 9.80 13.55 9.49
C ARG A 59 8.75 12.44 9.49
N MET A 60 7.47 12.81 9.54
CA MET A 60 6.37 11.85 9.48
C MET A 60 6.21 11.31 8.06
N ARG A 61 6.33 12.18 7.05
CA ARG A 61 6.33 11.83 5.63
C ARG A 61 7.49 10.89 5.29
N GLU A 62 8.70 11.23 5.73
CA GLU A 62 9.90 10.42 5.52
C GLU A 62 9.72 8.99 6.06
N VAL A 63 9.33 8.86 7.33
CA VAL A 63 9.05 7.55 7.96
C VAL A 63 7.96 6.78 7.20
N PHE A 64 6.88 7.45 6.79
CA PHE A 64 5.80 6.83 6.04
C PHE A 64 6.24 6.33 4.66
N LEU A 65 7.01 7.13 3.92
CA LEU A 65 7.52 6.77 2.60
C LEU A 65 8.53 5.63 2.65
N LEU A 66 9.43 5.61 3.63
CA LEU A 66 10.36 4.49 3.84
C LEU A 66 9.60 3.18 4.10
N SER A 67 8.53 3.23 4.88
CA SER A 67 7.69 2.05 5.13
C SER A 67 6.88 1.61 3.91
N ARG A 68 6.32 2.55 3.14
CA ARG A 68 5.36 2.23 2.07
C ARG A 68 5.96 2.07 0.67
N ARG A 69 7.02 2.82 0.34
CA ARG A 69 7.70 2.75 -0.97
C ARG A 69 8.93 1.84 -0.93
N GLU A 70 9.71 1.92 0.14
CA GLU A 70 10.93 1.10 0.29
C GLU A 70 10.68 -0.20 1.05
N HIS A 71 9.46 -0.41 1.57
CA HIS A 71 9.06 -1.61 2.33
C HIS A 71 9.96 -1.93 3.53
N LEU A 72 10.62 -0.91 4.09
CA LEU A 72 11.47 -1.08 5.26
C LEU A 72 10.63 -1.42 6.50
N SER A 73 11.13 -2.35 7.29
CA SER A 73 10.61 -2.64 8.61
C SER A 73 10.85 -1.47 9.55
N TYR A 74 10.10 -1.41 10.66
CA TYR A 74 10.27 -0.32 11.61
C TYR A 74 11.65 -0.31 12.27
N ALA A 75 12.30 -1.48 12.40
CA ALA A 75 13.67 -1.59 12.87
C ALA A 75 14.67 -0.97 11.89
N GLU A 76 14.55 -1.27 10.59
CA GLU A 76 15.41 -0.69 9.54
C GLU A 76 15.22 0.82 9.42
N ILE A 77 13.99 1.32 9.57
CA ILE A 77 13.71 2.76 9.59
C ILE A 77 14.31 3.42 10.83
N ALA A 78 14.17 2.77 11.99
CA ALA A 78 14.72 3.25 13.25
C ALA A 78 16.24 3.38 13.18
N GLU A 79 16.93 2.37 12.65
CA GLU A 79 18.37 2.40 12.41
C GLU A 79 18.77 3.48 11.41
N ARG A 80 18.06 3.58 10.28
CA ARG A 80 18.39 4.55 9.21
C ARG A 80 18.21 6.00 9.61
N LEU A 81 17.25 6.30 10.48
CA LEU A 81 16.93 7.65 10.93
C LEU A 81 17.50 7.97 12.32
N ASP A 82 18.23 7.04 12.94
CA ASP A 82 18.77 7.14 14.31
C ASP A 82 17.68 7.51 15.34
N ILE A 83 16.57 6.78 15.33
CA ILE A 83 15.44 6.94 16.25
C ILE A 83 14.99 5.59 16.81
N SER A 84 14.14 5.58 17.84
CA SER A 84 13.61 4.32 18.37
C SER A 84 12.47 3.75 17.52
N ASP A 85 12.33 2.41 17.50
CA ASP A 85 11.17 1.71 16.90
C ASP A 85 9.83 2.23 17.45
N LYS A 86 9.79 2.60 18.74
CA LYS A 86 8.62 3.25 19.35
C LYS A 86 8.28 4.58 18.68
N THR A 87 9.28 5.36 18.29
CA THR A 87 9.11 6.62 17.57
C THR A 87 8.62 6.37 16.15
N VAL A 88 9.19 5.39 15.45
CA VAL A 88 8.74 4.97 14.11
C VAL A 88 7.26 4.58 14.14
N LYS A 89 6.87 3.68 15.06
CA LYS A 89 5.46 3.27 15.26
C LYS A 89 4.54 4.47 15.50
N LYS A 90 4.95 5.42 16.35
CA LYS A 90 4.18 6.63 16.63
C LYS A 90 4.04 7.52 15.39
N GLN A 91 5.10 7.71 14.62
CA GLN A 91 5.06 8.50 13.39
C GLN A 91 4.17 7.85 12.33
N ILE A 92 4.25 6.53 12.13
CA ILE A 92 3.35 5.80 11.22
C ILE A 92 1.90 5.91 11.67
N HIS A 93 1.62 5.73 12.96
CA HIS A 93 0.27 5.87 13.50
C HIS A 93 -0.30 7.28 13.24
N ASN A 94 0.50 8.32 13.52
CA ASN A 94 0.09 9.70 13.29
C ASN A 94 -0.10 10.01 11.79
N ALA A 95 0.77 9.48 10.92
CA ALA A 95 0.63 9.62 9.47
C ALA A 95 -0.69 9.03 8.98
N LEU A 96 -1.02 7.81 9.40
CA LEU A 96 -2.27 7.15 9.03
C LEU A 96 -3.50 7.90 9.57
N LYS A 97 -3.41 8.46 10.78
CA LYS A 97 -4.49 9.30 11.32
C LYS A 97 -4.69 10.56 10.49
N HIS A 98 -3.61 11.23 10.12
CA HIS A 98 -3.66 12.45 9.30
C HIS A 98 -4.21 12.16 7.90
N LEU A 99 -3.71 11.10 7.25
CA LEU A 99 -4.21 10.67 5.94
C LEU A 99 -5.69 10.26 6.00
N ARG A 100 -6.11 9.56 7.06
CA ARG A 100 -7.52 9.21 7.25
C ARG A 100 -8.37 10.47 7.36
N SER A 101 -8.03 11.40 8.24
CA SER A 101 -8.80 12.64 8.41
C SER A 101 -8.87 13.48 7.13
N ALA A 102 -7.81 13.50 6.31
CA ALA A 102 -7.79 14.22 5.05
C ALA A 102 -8.59 13.52 3.93
N LEU A 103 -8.79 12.20 4.03
CA LEU A 103 -9.51 11.38 3.04
C LEU A 103 -10.94 11.01 3.48
N ASP A 104 -11.29 11.22 4.75
CA ASP A 104 -12.57 10.79 5.37
C ASP A 104 -13.78 11.60 4.91
N GLU A 105 -13.63 12.58 4.03
CA GLU A 105 -14.78 13.39 3.61
C GLU A 105 -15.78 12.61 2.75
N GLN A 106 -15.41 11.45 2.14
CA GLN A 106 -16.37 10.56 1.43
C GLN A 106 -16.01 9.05 1.30
N HIS A 107 -14.97 8.53 1.96
CA HIS A 107 -14.29 7.36 1.37
C HIS A 107 -13.86 6.24 2.34
N MET A 108 -14.85 5.43 2.74
CA MET A 108 -14.70 4.18 3.52
C MET A 108 -13.75 3.13 2.89
N TRP A 109 -13.40 3.24 1.60
CA TRP A 109 -12.52 2.29 0.88
C TRP A 109 -11.03 2.39 1.27
N VAL A 110 -10.59 3.49 1.89
CA VAL A 110 -9.18 3.65 2.33
C VAL A 110 -8.79 2.61 3.38
N THR A 111 -9.76 2.16 4.20
CA THR A 111 -9.55 1.08 5.17
C THR A 111 -9.26 -0.27 4.51
N VAL A 112 -9.91 -0.55 3.37
CA VAL A 112 -9.75 -1.79 2.60
C VAL A 112 -8.38 -1.84 1.94
N LEU A 113 -7.92 -0.73 1.34
CA LEU A 113 -6.60 -0.67 0.70
C LEU A 113 -5.45 -0.74 1.70
N LEU A 114 -5.56 -0.08 2.86
CA LEU A 114 -4.51 -0.14 3.87
C LEU A 114 -4.40 -1.52 4.54
N SER A 115 -5.52 -2.25 4.68
CA SER A 115 -5.51 -3.62 5.22
C SER A 115 -4.88 -4.64 4.28
N THR A 116 -4.97 -4.41 2.96
CA THR A 116 -4.35 -5.26 1.93
C THR A 116 -2.83 -5.07 1.88
N VAL A 117 -2.33 -3.87 2.25
CA VAL A 117 -0.90 -3.55 2.30
C VAL A 117 -0.29 -3.85 3.69
N ALA A 118 -1.09 -4.13 4.72
CA ALA A 118 -0.64 -4.39 6.09
C ALA A 118 -0.52 -5.88 6.47
N VAL A 119 -0.90 -6.80 5.59
CA VAL A 119 -0.67 -8.25 5.78
C VAL A 119 0.42 -8.70 4.81
N HIS A 120 1.68 -8.41 5.13
CA HIS A 120 2.88 -9.00 4.53
C HIS A 120 4.03 -8.97 5.53
#